data_AF-A0A1E7KQQ7-F1
#
_entry.id   AF-A0A1E7KQQ7-F1
#
_cell.length_a   1.000
_cell.length_b   1.000
_cell.length_c   1.000
_cell.angle_alpha   90.00
_cell.angle_beta   90.00
_cell.angle_gamma   90.00
#
_symmetry.space_group_name_H-M   'P 1'
#
loop_
_entity.id
_entity.type
_entity.pdbx_description
1 polymer ?
#
loop_
_entity_poly.entity_id
_entity_poly.type
_entity_poly.pdbx_seq_one_letter_code
_entity_poly.pdbx_strand_id
1 'polypeptide(L)' 'MDTSQVPGALRLFHPLWDPVADEDVAHADEICGRGNFRTWAKITSHVYAACERRSEAMVDRALLAWACSRLGPTP' A
#
# COMPACT_ATOMS: atom_id res chain seq x y z
N MET A 1 -15.78 6.45 -5.01
CA MET A 1 -14.66 6.19 -5.93
C MET A 1 -14.64 4.70 -6.18
N ASP A 2 -14.66 4.28 -7.43
CA ASP A 2 -14.46 2.88 -7.80
C ASP A 2 -13.10 2.39 -7.28
N THR A 3 -13.11 1.53 -6.27
CA THR A 3 -11.90 0.90 -5.70
C THR A 3 -11.17 0.03 -6.72
N SER A 4 -11.84 -0.31 -7.82
CA SER A 4 -11.28 -1.04 -8.98
C SER A 4 -10.11 -0.33 -9.66
N GLN A 5 -9.96 0.98 -9.49
CA GLN A 5 -8.89 1.77 -10.13
C GLN A 5 -7.62 1.91 -9.27
N VAL A 6 -7.69 1.55 -7.98
CA VAL A 6 -6.58 1.78 -7.03
C VAL A 6 -5.31 1.00 -7.42
N PRO A 7 -5.36 -0.32 -7.74
CA PRO A 7 -4.14 -1.05 -8.10
C PRO A 7 -3.44 -0.47 -9.33
N GLY A 8 -4.18 -0.07 -10.36
CA GLY A 8 -3.62 0.58 -11.55
C GLY A 8 -2.95 1.92 -11.24
N ALA A 9 -3.60 2.75 -10.42
CA ALA A 9 -3.03 4.03 -9.99
C ALA A 9 -1.76 3.85 -9.16
N LEU A 10 -1.68 2.84 -8.31
CA LEU A 10 -0.49 2.56 -7.49
C LEU A 10 0.70 2.09 -8.32
N ARG A 11 0.49 1.24 -9.34
CA ARG A 11 1.55 0.82 -10.26
C ARG A 11 2.14 1.99 -11.05
N LEU A 12 1.28 2.90 -11.51
CA LEU A 12 1.73 4.15 -12.15
C LEU A 12 2.47 5.08 -11.18
N PHE A 13 2.14 5.01 -9.89
CA PHE A 13 2.74 5.84 -8.86
C PHE A 13 4.12 5.34 -8.41
N HIS A 14 4.30 4.02 -8.22
CA HIS A 14 5.56 3.45 -7.77
C HIS A 14 5.73 1.98 -8.20
N PRO A 15 6.90 1.56 -8.75
CA PRO A 15 7.15 0.18 -9.21
C PRO A 15 7.16 -0.88 -8.09
N LEU A 16 7.04 -0.44 -6.83
CA LEU A 16 6.90 -1.32 -5.66
C LEU A 16 5.63 -2.17 -5.74
N TRP A 17 4.62 -1.66 -6.45
CA TRP A 17 3.29 -2.25 -6.54
C TRP A 17 3.14 -3.24 -7.71
N ASP A 18 4.10 -3.30 -8.62
CA ASP A 18 4.08 -4.22 -9.77
C ASP A 18 3.95 -5.70 -9.37
N PRO A 19 4.71 -6.20 -8.37
CA PRO A 19 4.59 -7.60 -7.95
C PRO A 19 3.43 -7.87 -6.98
N VAL A 20 2.67 -6.84 -6.57
CA VAL A 20 1.62 -6.99 -5.54
C VAL A 20 0.30 -7.40 -6.18
N ALA A 21 -0.35 -8.40 -5.59
CA ALA A 21 -1.64 -8.87 -6.05
C ALA A 21 -2.72 -7.79 -5.89
N ASP A 22 -3.59 -7.64 -6.91
CA ASP A 22 -4.68 -6.67 -6.90
C ASP A 22 -5.62 -6.86 -5.70
N GLU A 23 -5.84 -8.10 -5.29
CA GLU A 23 -6.68 -8.46 -4.14
C GLU A 23 -6.12 -7.94 -2.82
N ASP A 24 -4.80 -7.97 -2.63
CA ASP A 24 -4.14 -7.45 -1.43
C ASP A 24 -4.21 -5.92 -1.38
N VAL A 25 -4.03 -5.27 -2.54
CA VAL A 25 -4.19 -3.82 -2.67
C VAL A 25 -5.64 -3.40 -2.41
N ALA A 26 -6.61 -4.09 -3.02
CA ALA A 26 -8.03 -3.79 -2.83
C ALA A 26 -8.45 -3.98 -1.37
N HIS A 27 -7.97 -5.04 -0.72
CA HIS A 27 -8.24 -5.29 0.69
C HIS A 27 -7.63 -4.20 1.60
N ALA A 28 -6.38 -3.80 1.35
CA ALA A 28 -5.76 -2.70 2.09
C ALA A 28 -6.44 -1.35 1.81
N ASP A 29 -7.00 -1.15 0.60
CA ASP A 29 -7.81 0.03 0.31
C ASP A 29 -9.09 0.03 1.15
N GLU A 30 -9.81 -1.09 1.22
CA GLU A 30 -11.06 -1.20 1.99
C GLU A 30 -10.84 -0.86 3.48
N ILE A 31 -9.76 -1.37 4.07
CA ILE A 31 -9.47 -1.19 5.50
C ILE A 31 -8.86 0.19 5.79
N CYS A 32 -7.90 0.62 4.97
CA CYS A 32 -7.01 1.74 5.29
C CYS A 32 -7.04 2.86 4.25
N GLY A 33 -6.91 2.51 2.97
CA GLY A 33 -6.69 3.46 1.88
C GLY A 33 -7.92 4.32 1.56
N ARG A 34 -9.10 3.69 1.48
CA ARG A 34 -10.42 4.24 1.13
C ARG A 34 -10.39 5.13 -0.12
N GLY A 35 -9.58 4.78 -1.11
CA GLY A 35 -9.33 5.58 -2.32
C GLY A 35 -8.55 6.89 -2.08
N ASN A 36 -8.04 7.13 -0.87
CA ASN A 36 -7.29 8.33 -0.53
C ASN A 36 -5.82 8.20 -0.95
N PHE A 37 -5.45 8.89 -2.03
CA PHE A 37 -4.09 8.89 -2.54
C PHE A 37 -3.03 9.34 -1.51
N ARG A 38 -3.36 10.29 -0.62
CA ARG A 38 -2.43 10.74 0.43
C ARG A 38 -2.15 9.62 1.44
N THR A 39 -3.17 8.81 1.76
CA THR A 39 -2.99 7.62 2.59
C THR A 39 -2.08 6.62 1.89
N TRP A 40 -2.32 6.35 0.61
CA TRP A 40 -1.49 5.45 -0.20
C TRP A 40 -0.05 5.91 -0.38
N ALA A 41 0.19 7.22 -0.49
CA ALA A 41 1.55 7.77 -0.49
C ALA A 41 2.29 7.44 0.81
N LYS A 42 1.63 7.57 1.97
CA LYS A 42 2.21 7.18 3.27
C LYS A 42 2.45 5.67 3.37
N ILE A 43 1.48 4.85 2.95
CA ILE A 43 1.64 3.38 2.92
C ILE A 43 2.86 3.01 2.06
N THR A 44 2.96 3.57 0.85
CA THR A 44 4.09 3.35 -0.08
C THR A 44 5.42 3.69 0.60
N SER A 45 5.53 4.84 1.28
CA SER A 45 6.75 5.20 2.01
C SER A 45 7.10 4.21 3.12
N HIS A 46 6.11 3.69 3.86
CA HIS A 46 6.35 2.71 4.92
C HIS A 46 6.79 1.35 4.38
N VAL A 47 6.10 0.85 3.35
CA VAL A 47 6.42 -0.42 2.69
C VAL A 47 7.80 -0.33 2.05
N TYR A 48 8.09 0.73 1.28
CA TYR A 48 9.40 0.94 0.66
C TYR A 48 10.53 0.96 1.70
N ALA A 49 10.39 1.74 2.78
CA ALA A 49 11.39 1.78 3.83
C ALA A 49 11.58 0.43 4.56
N ALA A 50 10.55 -0.42 4.60
CA ALA A 50 10.64 -1.76 5.17
C ALA A 50 11.34 -2.76 4.22
N CYS A 51 11.08 -2.64 2.92
CA CYS A 51 11.77 -3.40 1.87
C CYS A 51 13.25 -3.04 1.78
N GLU A 52 13.62 -1.75 1.84
CA GLU A 52 15.04 -1.35 1.86
C GLU A 52 15.81 -1.94 3.07
N ARG A 53 15.13 -2.15 4.19
CA ARG A 53 15.71 -2.78 5.40
C ARG A 53 15.80 -4.31 5.31
N ARG A 54 15.11 -4.93 4.35
CA ARG A 54 15.01 -6.38 4.17
C ARG A 54 15.23 -6.67 2.70
N SER A 55 16.46 -6.98 2.32
CA SER A 55 16.91 -7.12 0.92
C SER A 55 16.07 -8.05 0.01
N GLU A 56 15.11 -8.80 0.56
CA GLU A 56 14.20 -9.73 -0.13
C GLU A 56 12.73 -9.66 0.37
N ALA A 57 12.31 -8.55 1.00
CA ALA A 57 10.92 -8.48 1.48
C ALA A 57 9.94 -8.31 0.32
N MET A 58 9.22 -9.40 0.04
CA MET A 58 8.01 -9.37 -0.78
C MET A 58 6.92 -8.56 -0.07
N VAL A 59 6.20 -7.72 -0.81
CA VAL A 59 5.08 -6.97 -0.26
C VAL A 59 3.87 -7.90 -0.15
N ASP A 60 3.69 -8.46 1.04
CA ASP A 60 2.58 -9.34 1.38
C ASP A 60 1.52 -8.63 2.23
N ARG A 61 0.39 -9.31 2.45
CA ARG A 61 -0.72 -8.82 3.27
C ARG A 61 -0.31 -8.43 4.70
N ALA A 62 0.69 -9.09 5.28
CA ALA A 62 1.17 -8.78 6.62
C ALA A 62 1.94 -7.46 6.65
N LEU A 63 2.80 -7.21 5.65
CA LEU A 63 3.51 -5.95 5.49
C LEU A 63 2.55 -4.79 5.22
N LEU A 64 1.50 -5.02 4.43
CA LEU A 64 0.45 -4.04 4.18
C LEU A 64 -0.34 -3.70 5.46
N ALA A 65 -0.74 -4.71 6.24
CA ALA A 65 -1.39 -4.50 7.53
C ALA A 65 -0.48 -3.72 8.51
N TRP A 66 0.82 -4.05 8.54
CA TRP A 66 1.80 -3.29 9.32
C TRP A 66 1.89 -1.83 8.85
N ALA A 67 1.98 -1.58 7.55
CA ALA A 67 2.04 -0.22 7.01
C ALA A 67 0.76 0.58 7.33
N CYS A 68 -0.41 -0.05 7.26
CA CYS A 68 -1.67 0.57 7.70
C CYS A 68 -1.65 0.97 9.18
N SER A 69 -1.10 0.12 10.05
CA SER A 69 -0.99 0.43 11.49
C SER A 69 -0.13 1.66 11.79
N ARG A 70 0.73 2.09 10.86
CA ARG A 70 1.64 3.23 10.99
C ARG A 70 1.03 4.57 10.59
N LEU A 71 -0.19 4.60 10.06
CA LEU A 71 -0.82 5.81 9.52
C LEU A 71 -1.10 6.90 10.58
N GLY A 72 -1.07 6.53 11.86
CA GLY A 72 -1.36 7.42 12.98
C GLY A 72 -2.82 7.89 12.98
N PRO A 73 -3.27 8.59 14.04
CA PRO A 73 -4.56 9.27 14.00
C PRO A 73 -4.54 10.30 12.87
N THR A 74 -5.53 10.24 11.99
CA THR A 74 -5.82 11.32 11.04
C THR A 74 -6.07 12.61 11.83
N PRO A 75 -5.38 13.72 11.53
CA PRO A 75 -5.67 15.02 12.16
C PRO A 75 -7.08 15.51 11.83
#